data_AF-A0A2D7TU13-F1
#
_entry.id   AF-A0A2D7TU13-F1
#
_cell.length_a   1.000
_cell.length_b   1.000
_cell.length_c   1.000
_cell.angle_alpha   90.00
_cell.angle_beta   90.00
_cell.angle_gamma   90.00
#
_symmetry.space_group_name_H-M   'P 1'
#
loop_
_entity.id
_entity.type
_entity.pdbx_description
1 polymer ?
#
loop_
_entity_poly.entity_id
_entity_poly.type
_entity_poly.pdbx_seq_one_letter_code
_entity_poly.pdbx_strand_id
1 'polypeptide(L)'
;MFGTAILVDAHSMPSQAARQNDARPKQPQIDIVLGTRHGRACHGVLTELVEGFLKDAGLSVTRNQPYAGGYITEHYGRPETGRHAIQIEINRAIYMDERNYQRHAGFDELATIMHRLIGHLAAVPDLAAQLASDRSQGKSAAE
;
A
#
# COMPACT_ATOMS: atom_id res chain seq x y z
N MET A 1 18.54 19.06 3.06
CA MET A 1 17.48 18.53 2.15
C MET A 1 17.23 17.08 2.55
N PHE A 2 15.98 16.60 2.60
CA PHE A 2 15.63 15.29 3.18
C PHE A 2 16.03 14.07 2.32
N GLY A 3 16.24 14.23 1.02
CA GLY A 3 16.77 13.20 0.12
C GLY A 3 15.79 12.10 -0.27
N THR A 4 14.88 11.68 0.62
CA THR A 4 13.91 10.61 0.41
C THR A 4 12.48 11.11 0.65
N ALA A 5 11.52 10.64 -0.13
CA ALA A 5 10.09 10.93 0.02
C ALA A 5 9.25 9.67 -0.21
N ILE A 6 8.18 9.52 0.57
CA ILE A 6 7.16 8.47 0.42
C ILE A 6 5.84 9.14 0.02
N LEU A 7 5.28 8.71 -1.10
CA LEU A 7 3.95 9.07 -1.58
C LEU A 7 2.99 7.92 -1.29
N VAL A 8 1.97 8.20 -0.48
CA VAL A 8 0.88 7.27 -0.20
C VAL A 8 -0.32 7.64 -1.07
N ASP A 9 -0.66 6.75 -1.99
CA ASP A 9 -1.78 6.89 -2.94
C ASP A 9 -2.97 6.06 -2.44
N ALA A 10 -3.87 6.68 -1.67
CA ALA A 10 -4.96 5.99 -0.98
C ALA A 10 -6.25 5.99 -1.81
N HIS A 11 -6.86 4.81 -1.95
CA HIS A 11 -8.05 4.57 -2.75
C HIS A 11 -9.03 3.66 -2.00
N SER A 12 -10.21 3.47 -2.59
CA SER A 12 -11.20 2.53 -2.08
C SER A 12 -11.75 1.68 -3.20
N MET A 13 -11.75 0.36 -3.00
CA MET A 13 -12.22 -0.63 -3.95
C MET A 13 -13.61 -1.18 -3.58
N PRO A 14 -14.47 -1.50 -4.55
CA PRO A 14 -15.71 -2.23 -4.30
C PRO A 14 -15.42 -3.60 -3.67
N SER A 15 -16.27 -4.04 -2.74
CA SER A 15 -16.14 -5.37 -2.09
C SER A 15 -16.20 -6.55 -3.05
N GLN A 16 -16.79 -6.37 -4.24
CA GLN A 16 -16.77 -7.40 -5.29
C GLN A 16 -15.37 -7.60 -5.88
N ALA A 17 -14.59 -6.53 -6.07
CA ALA A 17 -13.22 -6.62 -6.56
C ALA A 17 -12.28 -7.28 -5.54
N ALA A 18 -12.67 -7.29 -4.26
CA ALA A 18 -11.98 -7.99 -3.18
C ALA A 18 -12.20 -9.51 -3.18
N ARG A 19 -13.10 -10.03 -4.03
CA ARG A 19 -13.32 -11.47 -4.21
C ARG A 19 -12.50 -11.98 -5.40
N GLN A 20 -11.48 -12.78 -5.14
CA GLN A 20 -10.72 -13.44 -6.21
C GLN A 20 -11.51 -14.66 -6.74
N ASN A 21 -12.16 -14.51 -7.90
CA ASN A 21 -12.88 -15.56 -8.65
C ASN A 21 -14.11 -16.20 -7.96
N ASP A 22 -15.27 -16.06 -8.60
CA ASP A 22 -16.55 -16.66 -8.19
C ASP A 22 -16.58 -18.20 -8.21
N ALA A 23 -15.54 -18.85 -8.74
CA ALA A 23 -15.47 -20.30 -8.90
C ALA A 23 -14.77 -21.05 -7.73
N ARG A 24 -14.24 -20.33 -6.72
CA ARG A 24 -13.60 -20.96 -5.54
C ARG A 24 -14.47 -20.82 -4.29
N PRO A 25 -14.56 -21.87 -3.45
CA PRO A 25 -15.33 -21.81 -2.21
C PRO A 25 -14.75 -20.73 -1.30
N LYS A 26 -15.61 -19.81 -0.83
CA LYS A 26 -15.39 -18.78 0.22
C LYS A 26 -13.91 -18.42 0.44
N GLN A 27 -13.30 -17.71 -0.50
CA GLN A 27 -12.05 -17.03 -0.17
C GLN A 27 -12.31 -15.96 0.89
N PRO A 28 -11.38 -15.76 1.85
CA PRO A 28 -11.47 -14.67 2.80
C PRO A 28 -11.55 -13.34 2.03
N GLN A 29 -12.46 -12.48 2.47
CA GLN A 29 -12.61 -11.15 1.91
C GLN A 29 -11.32 -10.37 2.13
N ILE A 30 -10.75 -9.81 1.07
CA ILE A 30 -9.52 -9.00 1.13
C ILE A 30 -9.89 -7.60 1.63
N ASP A 31 -9.20 -7.11 2.65
CA ASP A 31 -9.46 -5.78 3.22
C ASP A 31 -8.62 -4.71 2.52
N ILE A 32 -7.36 -5.01 2.23
CA ILE A 32 -6.41 -4.08 1.62
C ILE A 32 -5.67 -4.72 0.43
N VAL A 33 -5.48 -3.97 -0.65
CA VAL A 33 -4.50 -4.31 -1.70
C VAL A 33 -3.40 -3.25 -1.75
N LEU A 34 -2.15 -3.69 -1.66
CA LEU A 34 -0.98 -2.84 -1.83
C LEU A 34 -0.49 -2.89 -3.28
N GLY A 35 -0.57 -1.76 -3.99
CA GLY A 35 -0.10 -1.62 -5.36
C GLY A 35 1.27 -0.94 -5.41
N THR A 36 2.29 -1.63 -5.93
CA THR A 36 3.68 -1.15 -5.99
C THR A 36 4.32 -1.31 -7.36
N ARG A 37 3.52 -1.51 -8.41
CA ARG A 37 3.93 -1.87 -9.77
C ARG A 37 4.86 -3.09 -9.77
N HIS A 38 4.51 -4.11 -8.97
CA HIS A 38 5.33 -5.30 -8.76
C HIS A 38 6.74 -4.98 -8.26
N GLY A 39 6.86 -4.06 -7.30
CA GLY A 39 8.13 -3.65 -6.69
C GLY A 39 8.88 -2.54 -7.44
N ARG A 40 8.36 -2.01 -8.55
CA ARG A 40 9.02 -0.93 -9.29
C ARG A 40 8.79 0.46 -8.72
N ALA A 41 7.70 0.66 -7.96
CA ALA A 41 7.31 1.98 -7.48
C ALA A 41 7.97 2.38 -6.14
N CYS A 42 8.46 1.40 -5.37
CA CYS A 42 9.11 1.63 -4.08
C CYS A 42 10.04 0.47 -3.71
N HIS A 43 10.96 0.73 -2.77
CA HIS A 43 11.83 -0.29 -2.19
C HIS A 43 11.00 -1.35 -1.44
N GLY A 44 11.43 -2.62 -1.47
CA GLY A 44 10.72 -3.75 -0.86
C GLY A 44 10.40 -3.56 0.62
N VAL A 45 11.37 -3.04 1.39
CA VAL A 45 11.21 -2.75 2.83
C VAL A 45 9.98 -1.88 3.16
N LEU A 46 9.63 -0.91 2.30
CA LEU A 46 8.42 -0.09 2.50
C LEU A 46 7.15 -0.94 2.38
N THR A 47 7.13 -1.84 1.39
CA THR A 47 5.98 -2.73 1.16
C THR A 47 5.81 -3.70 2.31
N GLU A 48 6.92 -4.28 2.79
CA GLU A 48 6.94 -5.22 3.92
C GLU A 48 6.48 -4.57 5.23
N LEU A 49 6.94 -3.34 5.49
CA LEU A 49 6.58 -2.61 6.70
C LEU A 49 5.10 -2.22 6.70
N VAL A 50 4.59 -1.70 5.58
CA VAL A 50 3.16 -1.36 5.45
C VAL A 50 2.28 -2.61 5.54
N GLU A 51 2.67 -3.70 4.86
CA GLU A 51 1.92 -4.95 4.90
C GLU A 51 1.91 -5.56 6.32
N GLY A 52 3.07 -5.63 6.97
CA GLY A 52 3.20 -6.15 8.33
C GLY A 52 2.35 -5.37 9.32
N PHE A 53 2.44 -4.04 9.30
CA PHE A 53 1.65 -3.17 10.16
C PHE A 53 0.14 -3.41 10.01
N LEU A 54 -0.36 -3.49 8.77
CA LEU A 54 -1.78 -3.70 8.50
C LEU A 54 -2.25 -5.11 8.88
N LYS A 55 -1.41 -6.13 8.66
CA LYS A 55 -1.70 -7.52 9.11
C LYS A 55 -1.72 -7.63 10.63
N ASP A 56 -0.81 -6.96 11.33
CA ASP A 56 -0.77 -6.91 12.80
C ASP A 56 -1.99 -6.17 13.37
N ALA A 57 -2.57 -5.25 12.60
CA ALA A 57 -3.86 -4.61 12.91
C ALA A 57 -5.08 -5.50 12.59
N GLY A 58 -4.87 -6.76 12.15
CA GLY A 58 -5.92 -7.73 11.88
C GLY A 58 -6.53 -7.67 10.48
N LEU A 59 -6.00 -6.82 9.58
CA LEU A 59 -6.51 -6.70 8.22
C LEU A 59 -5.90 -7.76 7.30
N SER A 60 -6.72 -8.30 6.40
CA SER A 60 -6.24 -9.15 5.32
C SER A 60 -5.66 -8.31 4.18
N VAL A 61 -4.40 -8.57 3.82
CA VAL A 61 -3.65 -7.76 2.86
C VAL A 61 -3.14 -8.62 1.72
N THR A 62 -3.32 -8.18 0.49
CA THR A 62 -2.67 -8.75 -0.69
C THR A 62 -1.80 -7.70 -1.41
N ARG A 63 -0.91 -8.17 -2.29
CA ARG A 63 -0.04 -7.30 -3.07
C ARG A 63 -0.38 -7.42 -4.55
N ASN A 64 -0.48 -6.27 -5.20
CA ASN A 64 -0.56 -6.09 -6.64
C ASN A 64 -1.73 -6.81 -7.36
N GLN A 65 -2.72 -7.33 -6.64
CA GLN A 65 -3.86 -8.04 -7.22
C GLN A 65 -5.16 -7.75 -6.46
N PRO A 66 -6.24 -7.35 -7.17
CA PRO A 66 -6.30 -7.07 -8.61
C PRO A 66 -5.62 -5.73 -8.99
N TYR A 67 -5.22 -4.92 -8.01
CA TYR A 67 -4.65 -3.59 -8.24
C TYR A 67 -3.13 -3.59 -8.07
N ALA A 68 -2.41 -3.58 -9.19
CA ALA A 68 -0.94 -3.52 -9.21
C ALA A 68 -0.35 -2.13 -8.93
N GLY A 69 -1.18 -1.09 -8.80
CA GLY A 69 -0.74 0.30 -8.87
C GLY A 69 -1.01 0.92 -10.24
N GLY A 70 -1.51 2.16 -10.23
CA GLY A 70 -1.87 2.93 -11.43
C GLY A 70 -0.90 4.06 -11.76
N TYR A 71 -1.42 5.11 -12.38
CA TYR A 71 -0.67 6.27 -12.89
C TYR A 71 0.25 6.89 -11.83
N ILE A 72 -0.21 7.06 -10.59
CA ILE A 72 0.57 7.68 -9.53
C ILE A 72 1.83 6.86 -9.21
N THR A 73 1.65 5.56 -8.94
CA THR A 73 2.77 4.65 -8.66
C THR A 73 3.74 4.52 -9.82
N GLU A 74 3.24 4.54 -11.06
CA GLU A 74 4.05 4.45 -12.28
C GLU A 74 4.82 5.74 -12.59
N HIS A 75 4.23 6.90 -12.34
CA HIS A 75 4.82 8.19 -12.70
C HIS A 75 5.74 8.72 -11.61
N TYR A 76 5.34 8.59 -10.35
CA TYR A 76 6.05 9.21 -9.22
C TYR A 76 6.94 8.23 -8.44
N GLY A 77 6.72 6.92 -8.56
CA GLY A 77 7.59 5.89 -8.00
C GLY A 77 8.91 5.82 -8.74
N ARG A 78 9.97 6.38 -8.14
CA ARG A 78 11.33 6.49 -8.68
C ARG A 78 12.32 6.18 -7.55
N PRO A 79 12.30 4.93 -7.01
CA PRO A 79 13.08 4.56 -5.82
C PRO A 79 14.59 4.84 -5.98
N GLU A 80 15.12 4.73 -7.20
CA GLU A 80 16.51 5.04 -7.57
C GLU A 80 16.87 6.53 -7.35
N THR A 81 15.88 7.41 -7.27
CA THR A 81 16.04 8.83 -6.95
C THR A 81 15.53 9.20 -5.55
N GLY A 82 15.15 8.20 -4.74
CA GLY A 82 14.60 8.37 -3.39
C GLY A 82 13.12 8.76 -3.33
N ARG A 83 12.36 8.59 -4.42
CA ARG A 83 10.91 8.82 -4.42
C ARG A 83 10.21 7.48 -4.46
N HIS A 84 9.47 7.17 -3.41
CA HIS A 84 8.77 5.89 -3.28
C HIS A 84 7.28 6.14 -3.34
N ALA A 85 6.53 5.37 -4.12
CA ALA A 85 5.08 5.46 -4.21
C ALA A 85 4.45 4.11 -3.89
N ILE A 86 3.47 4.11 -3.00
CA ILE A 86 2.67 2.93 -2.64
C ILE A 86 1.19 3.26 -2.74
N GLN A 87 0.45 2.44 -3.47
CA GLN A 87 -1.00 2.51 -3.55
C GLN A 87 -1.62 1.63 -2.46
N ILE A 88 -2.63 2.15 -1.74
CA ILE A 88 -3.40 1.42 -0.74
C ILE A 88 -4.87 1.44 -1.18
N GLU A 89 -5.36 0.30 -1.66
CA GLU A 89 -6.77 0.11 -2.00
C GLU A 89 -7.52 -0.48 -0.81
N ILE A 90 -8.53 0.23 -0.32
CA ILE A 90 -9.30 -0.18 0.85
C ILE A 90 -10.66 -0.73 0.43
N ASN A 91 -10.98 -1.95 0.83
CA ASN A 91 -12.29 -2.55 0.62
C ASN A 91 -13.38 -1.73 1.32
N ARG A 92 -14.32 -1.18 0.57
CA ARG A 92 -15.39 -0.31 1.12
C ARG A 92 -16.22 -1.00 2.21
N ALA A 93 -16.42 -2.31 2.14
CA ALA A 93 -17.22 -3.04 3.11
C ALA A 93 -16.64 -3.04 4.54
N ILE A 94 -15.38 -2.64 4.75
CA ILE A 94 -14.79 -2.57 6.10
C ILE A 94 -15.05 -1.23 6.80
N TYR A 95 -15.59 -0.23 6.10
CA TYR A 95 -15.81 1.10 6.68
C TYR A 95 -17.11 1.79 6.27
N MET A 96 -17.83 1.31 5.25
CA MET A 96 -19.05 1.93 4.75
C MET A 96 -20.03 0.93 4.16
N ASP A 97 -21.31 1.27 4.17
CA ASP A 97 -22.34 0.62 3.37
C ASP A 97 -22.23 1.13 1.91
N GLU A 98 -21.82 0.25 1.00
CA GLU A 98 -21.63 0.58 -0.41
C GLU A 98 -22.93 0.98 -1.14
N ARG A 99 -24.11 0.62 -0.62
CA ARG A 99 -25.38 0.91 -1.30
C ARG A 99 -25.78 2.38 -1.18
N ASN A 100 -25.46 3.01 -0.06
CA ASN A 100 -25.88 4.38 0.28
C ASN A 100 -24.71 5.30 0.65
N TYR A 101 -23.48 4.78 0.60
CA TYR A 101 -22.23 5.46 0.93
C TYR A 101 -22.16 6.02 2.36
N GLN A 102 -22.94 5.47 3.29
CA GLN A 102 -22.88 5.85 4.69
C GLN A 102 -21.76 5.09 5.40
N ARG A 103 -21.01 5.82 6.23
CA ARG A 103 -20.01 5.22 7.13
C ARG A 103 -20.72 4.39 8.19
N HIS A 104 -20.10 3.28 8.58
CA HIS A 104 -20.52 2.51 9.74
C HIS A 104 -19.40 2.47 10.79
N ALA A 105 -19.59 1.72 11.88
CA ALA A 105 -18.65 1.68 13.02
C ALA A 105 -17.18 1.40 12.63
N GLY A 106 -16.93 0.53 11.64
CA GLY A 106 -15.58 0.24 11.14
C GLY A 106 -14.81 1.43 10.54
N PHE A 107 -15.46 2.57 10.25
CA PHE A 107 -14.76 3.76 9.75
C PHE A 107 -13.78 4.33 10.77
N ASP A 108 -14.19 4.47 12.03
CA ASP A 108 -13.35 5.08 13.06
C ASP A 108 -12.16 4.17 13.42
N GLU A 109 -12.37 2.85 13.37
CA GLU A 109 -11.33 1.85 13.53
C GLU A 109 -10.30 1.94 12.39
N LEU A 110 -10.76 1.93 11.13
CA LEU A 110 -9.89 2.08 9.97
C LEU A 110 -9.13 3.41 10.00
N ALA A 111 -9.79 4.52 10.33
CA ALA A 111 -9.16 5.83 10.42
C ALA A 111 -8.04 5.83 11.48
N THR A 112 -8.28 5.16 12.62
CA THR A 112 -7.28 4.98 13.67
C THR A 112 -6.09 4.15 13.18
N ILE A 113 -6.34 3.05 12.47
CA ILE A 113 -5.28 2.20 11.88
C ILE A 113 -4.44 3.01 10.90
N MET A 114 -5.08 3.73 9.98
CA MET A 114 -4.38 4.54 8.97
C MET A 114 -3.58 5.67 9.60
N HIS A 115 -4.12 6.36 10.62
CA HIS A 115 -3.38 7.38 11.36
C HIS A 115 -2.13 6.81 12.02
N ARG A 116 -2.25 5.65 12.67
CA ARG A 116 -1.12 4.97 13.30
C ARG A 116 -0.10 4.46 12.28
N LEU A 117 -0.53 4.00 11.10
CA LEU A 117 0.35 3.59 10.01
C LEU A 117 1.23 4.77 9.56
N ILE A 118 0.63 5.94 9.30
CA ILE A 118 1.40 7.14 8.91
C ILE A 118 2.36 7.57 10.02
N GLY A 119 1.91 7.55 11.28
CA GLY A 119 2.77 7.81 12.43
C GLY A 119 3.93 6.82 12.55
N HIS A 120 3.67 5.54 12.30
CA HIS A 120 4.68 4.48 12.30
C HIS A 120 5.72 4.72 11.20
N LEU A 121 5.30 4.97 9.96
CA LEU A 121 6.20 5.30 8.85
C LEU A 121 7.10 6.51 9.14
N ALA A 122 6.56 7.52 9.82
CA ALA A 122 7.31 8.72 10.20
C ALA A 122 8.32 8.47 11.35
N ALA A 123 8.10 7.43 12.17
CA ALA A 123 8.87 7.17 13.38
C ALA A 123 9.87 6.00 13.24
N VAL A 124 9.80 5.20 12.17
CA VAL A 124 10.70 4.06 11.97
C VAL A 124 12.14 4.56 11.85
N PRO A 125 13.05 4.15 12.77
CA PRO A 125 14.45 4.54 12.71
C PRO A 125 15.09 4.11 11.39
N ASP A 126 15.91 4.98 10.83
CA ASP A 126 16.71 4.72 9.61
C ASP A 126 15.91 4.34 8.35
N LEU A 127 14.58 4.43 8.35
CA LEU A 127 13.77 4.08 7.17
C LEU A 127 14.21 4.87 5.94
N ALA A 128 14.45 6.18 6.08
CA ALA A 128 14.92 7.02 4.98
C ALA A 128 16.28 6.57 4.41
N ALA A 129 17.17 6.04 5.26
CA ALA A 129 18.47 5.52 4.85
C ALA A 129 18.34 4.15 4.16
N GLN A 130 17.49 3.27 4.69
CA GLN A 130 17.16 1.98 4.05
C GLN A 130 16.58 2.20 2.65
N LEU A 131 15.62 3.12 2.53
CA LEU A 131 15.01 3.50 1.25
C LEU A 131 16.01 4.12 0.26
N ALA A 132 17.07 4.77 0.74
CA ALA A 132 18.11 5.33 -0.10
C ALA A 132 19.16 4.29 -0.57
N SER A 133 19.22 3.10 0.02
CA SER A 133 20.24 2.08 -0.31
C SER A 133 20.14 1.52 -1.73
N ASP A 134 18.93 1.53 -2.32
CA ASP A 134 18.68 1.12 -3.71
C ASP A 134 19.33 2.05 -4.76
N ARG A 135 19.77 3.26 -4.37
CA ARG A 135 20.48 4.17 -5.28
C ARG A 135 21.79 3.58 -5.84
N SER A 136 22.36 2.61 -5.13
CA SER A 136 23.69 2.03 -5.44
C SER A 136 23.66 0.96 -6.54
N GLN A 137 22.50 0.37 -6.86
CA GLN A 137 22.37 -0.73 -7.83
C GLN A 137 22.11 -0.25 -9.27
N GLY A 138 21.92 1.06 -9.50
CA GLY A 138 21.57 1.64 -10.81
C GLY A 138 22.73 1.91 -11.78
N LYS A 139 23.96 1.47 -11.50
CA LYS A 139 25.12 1.58 -12.42
C LYS A 139 25.62 0.21 -12.86
N SER A 140 24.84 -0.51 -13.68
CA SER A 140 25.35 -1.58 -14.55
C SER A 140 24.29 -1.97 -15.59
N ALA A 141 24.20 -1.19 -16.67
CA ALA A 141 23.55 -1.59 -17.93
C ALA A 141 23.89 -0.55 -19.02
N ALA A 142 25.18 -0.32 -19.27
CA ALA A 142 25.68 0.39 -20.44
C ALA A 142 27.18 0.10 -20.60
N GLU A 143 27.50 -1.13 -21.04
CA GLU A 143 28.69 -1.46 -21.84
C GLU A 143 28.27 -2.45 -22.92
#